data_AF-A0A445C318-F1
#
_entry.id   AF-A0A445C318-F1
#
_cell.length_a   1.000
_cell.length_b   1.000
_cell.length_c   1.000
_cell.angle_alpha   90.00
_cell.angle_beta   90.00
_cell.angle_gamma   90.00
#
_symmetry.space_group_name_H-M   'P 1'
#
loop_
_entity.id
_entity.type
_entity.pdbx_description
1 polymer ?
#
loop_
_entity_poly.entity_id
_entity_poly.type
_entity_poly.pdbx_seq_one_letter_code
_entity_poly.pdbx_strand_id
1 'polypeptide(L)'
;MADNDEDSAMPRDAKIVKSLLKSMGVEDYEPCVIHKFLELWYRYVVDILTDAQVYSEHASKSAIDCDDVKLAIQSKVNFTFSQPPPREVLLELAQNRNKIPLPKSIAGPGLPLPPDQDTLISPNYQLALPNNKRPAEPMEETEDEEPANPNPSQEEKTDMMMQQNPHQRVSFPLPKRQRIDSPSTT
;
A
#
# COMPACT_ATOMS: atom_id res chain seq x y z
N MET A 1 -29.92 32.53 12.00
CA MET A 1 -30.44 33.02 10.71
C MET A 1 -29.29 33.60 9.88
N ALA A 2 -28.32 32.76 9.49
CA ALA A 2 -27.14 33.19 8.72
C ALA A 2 -26.91 32.33 7.45
N ASP A 3 -27.66 31.25 7.25
CA ASP A 3 -27.49 30.31 6.12
C ASP A 3 -27.98 30.86 4.76
N ASN A 4 -28.89 31.84 4.76
CA ASN A 4 -29.57 32.27 3.53
C ASN A 4 -28.73 33.18 2.62
N ASP A 5 -27.73 33.90 3.15
CA ASP A 5 -26.91 34.81 2.34
C ASP A 5 -25.82 34.08 1.56
N GLU A 6 -25.19 33.05 2.13
CA GLU A 6 -24.21 32.21 1.42
C GLU A 6 -24.86 31.42 0.28
N ASP A 7 -26.09 30.94 0.50
CA ASP A 7 -26.87 30.27 -0.53
C ASP A 7 -27.25 31.21 -1.69
N SER A 8 -27.38 32.52 -1.46
CA SER A 8 -27.70 33.47 -2.53
C SER A 8 -26.53 33.67 -3.50
N ALA A 9 -25.30 33.73 -2.98
CA ALA A 9 -24.06 33.98 -3.72
C ALA A 9 -23.54 32.78 -4.52
N MET A 10 -24.04 31.58 -4.23
CA MET A 10 -23.57 30.34 -4.83
C MET A 10 -24.08 30.19 -6.30
N PRO A 11 -23.22 29.77 -7.27
CA PRO A 11 -23.63 29.60 -8.65
C PRO A 11 -24.69 28.51 -8.79
N ARG A 12 -25.47 28.57 -9.88
CA ARG A 12 -26.62 27.67 -10.10
C ARG A 12 -26.24 26.19 -9.98
N ASP A 13 -25.14 25.78 -10.58
CA ASP A 13 -24.76 24.37 -10.63
C ASP A 13 -24.30 23.85 -9.26
N ALA A 14 -23.66 24.70 -8.46
CA ALA A 14 -23.35 24.38 -7.07
C ALA A 14 -24.62 24.19 -6.23
N LYS A 15 -25.69 24.97 -6.47
CA LYS A 15 -26.99 24.79 -5.81
C LYS A 15 -27.62 23.44 -6.14
N ILE A 16 -27.48 22.99 -7.39
CA ILE A 16 -27.94 21.67 -7.83
C ILE A 16 -27.17 20.57 -7.09
N VAL A 17 -25.85 20.67 -7.00
CA VAL A 17 -25.02 19.70 -6.25
C VAL A 17 -25.39 19.69 -4.76
N LYS A 18 -25.58 20.86 -4.11
CA LYS A 18 -26.06 20.95 -2.72
C LYS A 18 -27.42 20.29 -2.53
N SER A 19 -28.36 20.52 -3.45
CA SER A 19 -29.67 19.87 -3.44
C SER A 19 -29.58 18.35 -3.63
N LEU A 20 -28.64 17.88 -4.46
CA LEU A 20 -28.40 16.45 -4.68
C LEU A 20 -27.87 15.77 -3.42
N LEU A 21 -26.85 16.37 -2.76
CA LEU A 21 -26.29 15.85 -1.50
C LEU A 21 -27.37 15.77 -0.42
N LYS A 22 -28.21 16.81 -0.30
CA LYS A 22 -29.35 16.81 0.62
C LYS A 22 -30.36 15.70 0.31
N SER A 23 -30.64 15.43 -0.96
CA SER A 23 -31.56 14.34 -1.36
C SER A 23 -31.01 12.94 -1.05
N MET A 24 -29.69 12.79 -0.98
CA MET A 24 -29.02 11.55 -0.57
C MET A 24 -28.90 11.40 0.95
N GLY A 25 -29.41 12.35 1.73
CA GLY A 25 -29.32 12.35 3.20
C GLY A 25 -27.94 12.76 3.73
N VAL A 26 -27.11 13.41 2.91
CA VAL A 26 -25.81 13.95 3.34
C VAL A 26 -26.00 15.39 3.77
N GLU A 27 -26.07 15.62 5.09
CA GLU A 27 -26.29 16.93 5.69
C GLU A 27 -24.96 17.66 5.99
N ASP A 28 -23.93 16.91 6.41
CA ASP A 28 -22.63 17.45 6.77
C ASP A 28 -21.56 17.05 5.74
N TYR A 29 -20.95 18.05 5.11
CA TYR A 29 -19.83 17.87 4.18
C TYR A 29 -18.93 19.11 4.15
N GLU A 30 -17.66 18.93 3.77
CA GLU A 30 -16.75 20.06 3.59
C GLU A 30 -17.15 20.89 2.36
N PRO A 31 -17.10 22.24 2.39
CA PRO A 31 -17.43 23.09 1.24
C PRO A 31 -16.65 22.76 -0.04
N CYS A 32 -15.42 22.23 0.09
CA CYS A 32 -14.59 21.77 -1.01
C CYS A 32 -15.24 20.63 -1.82
N VAL A 33 -16.12 19.84 -1.21
CA VAL A 33 -16.80 18.71 -1.88
C VAL A 33 -17.64 19.20 -3.06
N ILE A 34 -18.37 20.31 -2.90
CA ILE A 34 -19.18 20.89 -4.00
C ILE A 34 -18.28 21.25 -5.19
N HIS A 35 -17.14 21.89 -4.92
CA HIS A 35 -16.19 22.28 -5.96
C HIS A 35 -15.62 21.06 -6.69
N LYS A 36 -15.32 19.97 -5.96
CA LYS A 36 -14.82 18.72 -6.55
C LYS A 36 -15.87 17.99 -7.37
N PHE A 37 -17.14 18.01 -6.94
CA PHE A 37 -18.24 17.48 -7.74
C PHE A 37 -18.42 18.25 -9.04
N LEU A 38 -18.33 19.58 -9.00
CA LEU A 38 -18.41 20.41 -10.21
C LEU A 38 -17.24 20.13 -11.15
N GLU A 39 -16.01 20.10 -10.64
CA GLU A 39 -14.81 19.76 -11.43
C GLU A 39 -14.97 18.40 -12.11
N LEU A 40 -15.42 17.38 -11.35
CA LEU A 40 -15.67 16.05 -11.87
C LEU A 40 -16.76 16.04 -12.94
N TRP A 41 -17.87 16.73 -12.71
CA TRP A 41 -19.01 16.76 -13.62
C TRP A 41 -18.64 17.42 -14.95
N TYR A 42 -18.03 18.60 -14.93
CA TYR A 42 -17.62 19.27 -16.16
C TYR A 42 -16.56 18.48 -16.91
N ARG A 43 -15.56 17.93 -16.22
CA ARG A 43 -14.55 17.08 -16.86
C ARG A 43 -15.19 15.85 -17.52
N TYR A 44 -16.11 15.18 -16.82
CA TYR A 44 -16.81 14.02 -17.36
C TYR A 44 -17.61 14.38 -18.62
N VAL A 45 -18.36 15.48 -18.59
CA VAL A 45 -19.17 15.92 -19.74
C VAL A 45 -18.28 16.31 -20.92
N VAL A 46 -17.20 17.06 -20.70
CA VAL A 46 -16.25 17.43 -21.75
C VAL A 46 -15.65 16.20 -22.39
N ASP A 47 -15.18 15.23 -21.59
CA ASP A 47 -14.61 13.99 -22.12
C ASP A 47 -15.63 13.23 -22.99
N ILE A 48 -16.87 13.06 -22.50
CA ILE A 48 -17.92 12.32 -23.23
C ILE A 48 -18.32 13.05 -24.53
N LEU A 49 -18.44 14.38 -24.50
CA LEU A 49 -18.77 15.15 -25.69
C LEU A 49 -17.63 15.15 -26.71
N THR A 50 -16.38 15.11 -26.25
CA THR A 50 -15.20 15.00 -27.13
C THR A 50 -15.22 13.65 -27.86
N ASP A 51 -15.46 12.55 -27.15
CA ASP A 51 -15.59 11.22 -27.77
C ASP A 51 -16.80 11.15 -28.72
N ALA A 52 -17.94 11.71 -28.33
CA ALA A 52 -19.14 11.76 -29.17
C ALA A 52 -18.93 12.58 -30.45
N GLN A 53 -18.15 13.67 -30.38
CA GLN A 53 -17.76 14.44 -31.56
C GLN A 53 -16.94 13.59 -32.54
N VAL A 54 -15.96 12.83 -32.05
CA VAL A 54 -15.17 11.92 -32.89
C VAL A 54 -16.06 10.88 -33.58
N TYR A 55 -17.08 10.37 -32.89
CA TYR A 55 -18.03 9.42 -33.47
C TYR A 55 -18.95 10.06 -34.52
N SER A 56 -19.42 11.28 -34.29
CA SER A 56 -20.19 12.06 -35.27
C SER A 56 -19.37 12.34 -36.53
N GLU A 57 -18.10 12.73 -36.37
CA GLU A 57 -17.17 12.98 -37.48
C GLU A 57 -16.90 11.70 -38.28
N HIS A 58 -16.70 10.57 -37.60
CA HIS A 58 -16.55 9.27 -38.25
C HIS A 58 -17.79 8.86 -39.06
N ALA A 59 -18.99 9.22 -38.57
CA ALA A 59 -20.24 9.02 -39.28
C ALA A 59 -20.54 10.10 -40.36
N SER A 60 -19.63 11.05 -40.58
CA SER A 60 -19.81 12.19 -41.50
C SER A 60 -21.07 13.03 -41.21
N LYS A 61 -21.49 13.08 -39.95
CA LYS A 61 -22.61 13.90 -39.50
C LYS A 61 -22.14 15.29 -39.11
N SER A 62 -22.97 16.30 -39.38
CA SER A 62 -22.67 17.71 -39.04
C SER A 62 -22.98 18.09 -37.59
N ALA A 63 -23.71 17.24 -36.86
CA ALA A 63 -24.14 17.49 -35.48
C ALA A 63 -24.12 16.18 -34.69
N ILE A 64 -23.86 16.30 -33.38
CA ILE A 64 -23.80 15.17 -32.45
C ILE A 64 -25.23 14.69 -32.16
N ASP A 65 -25.49 13.41 -32.38
CA ASP A 65 -26.76 12.77 -32.07
C ASP A 65 -26.75 12.09 -30.69
N CYS A 66 -27.94 11.74 -30.20
CA CYS A 66 -28.10 10.97 -28.97
C CYS A 66 -27.36 9.61 -29.01
N ASP A 67 -27.27 8.98 -30.18
CA ASP A 67 -26.61 7.68 -30.30
C ASP A 67 -25.09 7.80 -30.21
N ASP A 68 -24.51 8.91 -30.67
CA ASP A 68 -23.08 9.19 -30.54
C ASP A 68 -22.70 9.37 -29.06
N VAL A 69 -23.56 10.07 -28.29
CA VAL A 69 -23.40 10.22 -26.83
C VAL A 69 -23.56 8.88 -26.10
N LYS A 70 -24.56 8.06 -26.46
CA LYS A 70 -24.73 6.72 -25.86
C LYS A 70 -23.51 5.84 -26.10
N LEU A 71 -22.96 5.87 -27.32
CA LEU A 71 -21.78 5.10 -27.68
C LEU A 71 -20.55 5.58 -26.88
N ALA A 72 -20.36 6.90 -26.72
CA ALA A 72 -19.29 7.48 -25.90
C ALA A 72 -19.38 7.04 -24.45
N ILE A 73 -20.58 7.07 -23.87
CA ILE A 73 -20.81 6.59 -22.50
C ILE A 73 -20.49 5.10 -22.37
N GLN A 74 -20.98 4.27 -23.29
CA GLN A 74 -20.73 2.82 -23.24
C GLN A 74 -19.24 2.48 -23.34
N SER A 75 -18.51 3.16 -24.22
CA SER A 75 -17.06 3.01 -24.36
C SER A 75 -16.34 3.30 -23.03
N LYS A 76 -16.73 4.38 -22.34
CA LYS A 76 -16.05 4.84 -21.12
C LYS A 76 -16.44 4.08 -19.86
N VAL A 77 -17.70 3.66 -19.73
CA VAL A 77 -18.23 2.98 -18.54
C VAL A 77 -17.54 1.64 -18.29
N ASN A 78 -17.14 0.93 -19.36
CA ASN A 78 -16.48 -0.36 -19.27
C ASN A 78 -15.12 -0.32 -18.55
N PHE A 79 -14.45 0.83 -18.51
CA PHE A 79 -13.11 0.96 -17.93
C PHE A 79 -13.06 1.87 -16.69
N THR A 80 -14.02 2.80 -16.56
CA THR A 80 -13.97 3.84 -15.53
C THR A 80 -14.71 3.43 -14.25
N PHE A 81 -15.80 2.67 -14.38
CA PHE A 81 -16.64 2.30 -13.24
C PHE A 81 -16.51 0.81 -12.95
N SER A 82 -16.14 0.48 -11.72
CA SER A 82 -16.23 -0.89 -11.25
C SER A 82 -17.70 -1.26 -11.14
N GLN A 83 -18.16 -2.13 -12.04
CA GLN A 83 -19.42 -2.82 -11.85
C GLN A 83 -19.20 -3.95 -10.86
N PRO A 84 -20.13 -4.18 -9.91
CA PRO A 84 -20.03 -5.33 -9.04
C PRO A 84 -19.98 -6.60 -9.92
N PRO A 85 -19.03 -7.52 -9.67
CA PRO A 85 -18.89 -8.70 -10.49
C PRO A 85 -20.20 -9.51 -10.48
N PRO A 86 -20.62 -10.09 -11.62
CA PRO A 86 -21.84 -10.87 -11.70
C PRO A 86 -21.86 -12.00 -10.67
N ARG A 87 -23.03 -12.22 -10.06
CA ARG A 87 -23.23 -13.24 -9.02
C ARG A 87 -22.78 -14.63 -9.46
N GLU A 88 -22.99 -14.98 -10.73
CA GLU A 88 -22.60 -16.27 -11.31
C GLU A 88 -21.08 -16.48 -11.25
N VAL A 89 -20.30 -15.47 -11.62
CA VAL A 89 -18.82 -15.50 -11.56
C VAL A 89 -18.34 -15.70 -10.13
N LEU A 90 -18.96 -15.00 -9.16
CA LEU A 90 -18.64 -15.17 -7.74
C LEU A 90 -19.00 -16.57 -7.23
N LEU A 91 -20.13 -17.12 -7.66
CA LEU A 91 -20.55 -18.48 -7.28
C LEU A 91 -19.61 -19.54 -7.85
N GLU A 92 -19.19 -19.42 -9.10
CA GLU A 92 -18.24 -20.34 -9.72
C GLU A 92 -16.88 -20.29 -9.01
N LEU A 93 -16.37 -19.09 -8.72
CA LEU A 93 -15.14 -18.91 -7.97
C LEU A 93 -15.26 -19.50 -6.55
N ALA A 94 -16.37 -19.25 -5.87
CA ALA A 94 -16.65 -19.80 -4.56
C ALA A 94 -16.72 -21.33 -4.60
N GLN A 95 -17.40 -21.92 -5.58
CA GLN A 95 -17.43 -23.38 -5.75
C GLN A 95 -16.04 -23.95 -6.01
N ASN A 96 -15.20 -23.28 -6.82
CA ASN A 96 -13.83 -23.72 -7.07
C ASN A 96 -12.98 -23.69 -5.79
N ARG A 97 -13.07 -22.62 -5.00
CA ARG A 97 -12.34 -22.46 -3.73
C ARG A 97 -12.84 -23.41 -2.64
N ASN A 98 -14.15 -23.55 -2.50
CA ASN A 98 -14.79 -24.37 -1.46
C ASN A 98 -14.64 -25.89 -1.70
N LYS A 99 -14.14 -26.32 -2.86
CA LYS A 99 -13.73 -27.72 -3.09
C LYS A 99 -12.52 -28.13 -2.25
N ILE A 100 -11.69 -27.17 -1.84
CA ILE A 100 -10.52 -27.44 -1.01
C ILE A 100 -11.01 -27.58 0.43
N PRO A 101 -10.90 -28.76 1.06
CA PRO A 101 -11.31 -28.93 2.44
C PRO A 101 -10.47 -28.03 3.35
N LEU A 102 -11.05 -27.63 4.47
CA LEU A 102 -10.34 -26.81 5.45
C LEU A 102 -9.06 -27.54 5.94
N PRO A 103 -7.95 -26.82 6.17
CA PRO A 103 -6.78 -27.38 6.81
C PRO A 103 -7.15 -28.00 8.16
N LYS A 104 -6.45 -29.09 8.53
CA LYS A 104 -6.62 -29.68 9.86
C LYS A 104 -6.28 -28.62 10.91
N SER A 105 -7.19 -28.37 11.85
CA SER A 105 -6.97 -27.43 12.93
C SER A 105 -5.71 -27.83 13.72
N ILE A 106 -4.74 -26.93 13.81
CA ILE A 106 -3.56 -27.10 14.66
C ILE A 106 -4.06 -26.93 16.09
N ALA A 107 -4.29 -28.04 16.77
CA ALA A 107 -4.77 -28.09 18.14
C ALA A 107 -3.65 -27.65 19.10
N GLY A 108 -3.49 -26.34 19.27
CA GLY A 108 -2.63 -25.75 20.28
C GLY A 108 -3.29 -24.50 20.86
N PRO A 109 -3.09 -24.19 22.16
CA PRO A 109 -3.52 -22.91 22.73
C PRO A 109 -2.65 -21.80 22.13
N GLY A 110 -3.14 -21.12 21.10
CA GLY A 110 -2.45 -20.00 20.46
C GLY A 110 -2.97 -19.69 19.06
N LEU A 111 -2.57 -18.53 18.53
CA LEU A 111 -2.79 -18.18 17.14
C LEU A 111 -1.69 -18.88 16.29
N PRO A 112 -2.04 -19.78 15.36
CA PRO A 112 -1.05 -20.38 14.49
C PRO A 112 -0.48 -19.31 13.56
N LEU A 113 0.83 -19.06 13.68
CA LEU A 113 1.54 -18.23 12.72
C LEU A 113 1.87 -19.07 11.48
N PRO A 114 1.93 -18.45 10.29
CA PRO A 114 2.58 -19.05 9.13
C PRO A 114 4.04 -19.44 9.44
N PRO A 115 4.70 -20.24 8.58
CA PRO A 115 6.12 -20.49 8.71
C PRO A 115 6.93 -19.19 8.85
N ASP A 116 8.05 -19.22 9.57
CA ASP A 116 8.88 -18.03 9.81
C ASP A 116 9.32 -17.32 8.52
N GLN A 117 9.43 -18.07 7.41
CA GLN A 117 9.77 -17.55 6.07
C GLN A 117 8.65 -16.69 5.47
N ASP A 118 7.40 -16.99 5.80
CA ASP A 118 6.21 -16.27 5.34
C ASP A 118 5.77 -15.21 6.37
N THR A 119 6.55 -15.02 7.44
CA THR A 119 6.21 -14.13 8.55
C THR A 119 7.10 -12.88 8.56
N LEU A 120 6.49 -11.70 8.57
CA LEU A 120 7.18 -10.40 8.63
C LEU A 120 7.54 -9.96 10.06
N ILE A 121 7.99 -10.89 10.90
CA ILE A 121 8.40 -10.62 12.30
C ILE A 121 9.87 -10.22 12.43
N SER A 122 10.71 -10.65 11.48
CA SER A 122 12.13 -10.33 11.50
C SER A 122 12.41 -9.06 10.70
N PRO A 123 13.39 -8.24 11.10
CA PRO A 123 13.78 -7.06 10.34
C PRO A 123 14.21 -7.45 8.92
N ASN A 124 13.51 -6.96 7.91
CA ASN A 124 13.86 -7.14 6.49
C ASN A 124 14.94 -6.14 6.01
N TYR A 125 15.42 -5.28 6.91
CA TYR A 125 16.42 -4.26 6.63
C TYR A 125 17.66 -4.47 7.50
N GLN A 126 18.83 -4.20 6.92
CA GLN A 126 20.09 -4.15 7.67
C GLN A 126 20.71 -2.77 7.52
N LEU A 127 20.97 -2.13 8.66
CA LEU A 127 21.66 -0.85 8.68
C LEU A 127 23.16 -1.12 8.57
N ALA A 128 23.79 -0.62 7.50
CA ALA A 128 25.23 -0.69 7.35
C ALA A 128 25.90 0.31 8.32
N LEU A 129 26.06 -0.10 9.57
CA LEU A 129 26.84 0.68 10.54
C LEU A 129 28.32 0.54 10.18
N PRO A 130 29.07 1.65 9.96
CA PRO A 130 30.51 1.56 9.80
C PRO A 130 31.11 0.95 11.07
N ASN A 131 31.87 -0.12 10.88
CA ASN A 131 32.45 -0.96 11.90
C ASN A 131 33.50 -0.17 12.72
N ASN A 132 33.07 0.69 13.66
CA ASN A 132 33.96 1.27 14.65
C ASN A 132 34.30 0.18 15.68
N LYS A 133 35.15 -0.77 15.27
CA LYS A 133 35.89 -1.64 16.19
C LYS A 133 36.70 -0.71 17.09
N ARG A 134 36.25 -0.50 18.33
CA ARG A 134 37.12 0.01 19.40
C ARG A 134 38.16 -1.09 19.66
N PRO A 135 39.47 -0.83 19.54
CA PRO A 135 40.49 -1.80 19.93
C PRO A 135 40.37 -2.04 21.44
N ALA A 136 40.31 -3.31 21.85
CA ALA A 136 40.48 -3.69 23.24
C ALA A 136 41.96 -3.51 23.61
N GLU A 137 42.24 -2.79 24.70
CA GLU A 137 43.57 -2.67 25.29
C GLU A 137 44.02 -3.99 25.96
N PRO A 138 45.33 -4.27 26.03
CA PRO A 138 45.88 -5.57 26.40
C PRO A 138 45.95 -5.76 27.92
N MET A 139 45.68 -6.97 28.41
CA MET A 139 45.92 -7.35 29.80
C MET A 139 46.85 -8.57 29.82
N GLU A 140 47.91 -8.44 30.62
CA GLU A 140 49.17 -9.19 30.59
C GLU A 140 49.07 -10.70 30.83
N GLU A 141 50.08 -11.37 30.28
CA GLU A 141 50.45 -12.77 30.48
C GLU A 141 50.90 -13.03 31.94
N THR A 142 50.57 -14.20 32.47
CA THR A 142 51.43 -14.87 33.46
C THR A 142 51.37 -16.37 33.19
N GLU A 143 52.54 -16.90 32.82
CA GLU A 143 52.84 -18.29 32.55
C GLU A 143 52.90 -19.10 33.87
N ASP A 144 52.49 -20.38 33.85
CA ASP A 144 53.24 -21.46 34.52
C ASP A 144 52.75 -22.88 34.11
N GLU A 145 53.67 -23.60 33.44
CA GLU A 145 54.05 -25.03 33.48
C GLU A 145 53.11 -26.21 33.09
N GLU A 146 53.73 -27.14 32.33
CA GLU A 146 53.28 -28.38 31.65
C GLU A 146 53.10 -29.66 32.56
N PRO A 147 53.02 -30.93 32.07
CA PRO A 147 52.02 -31.58 31.20
C PRO A 147 51.54 -32.97 31.73
N ALA A 148 50.40 -33.51 31.28
CA ALA A 148 50.18 -34.97 31.18
C ALA A 148 48.93 -35.35 30.36
N ASN A 149 49.16 -35.99 29.20
CA ASN A 149 48.19 -36.78 28.41
C ASN A 149 47.92 -38.16 29.08
N PRO A 150 46.94 -39.01 28.69
CA PRO A 150 46.17 -39.01 27.43
C PRO A 150 44.64 -39.26 27.54
N ASN A 151 43.94 -38.90 26.45
CA ASN A 151 42.55 -39.24 26.05
C ASN A 151 42.32 -40.79 25.93
N PRO A 152 41.10 -41.36 25.67
CA PRO A 152 39.88 -40.72 25.17
C PRO A 152 38.52 -41.19 25.75
N SER A 153 37.50 -40.33 25.70
CA SER A 153 36.08 -40.75 25.58
C SER A 153 35.23 -39.61 25.02
N GLN A 154 34.49 -39.91 23.96
CA GLN A 154 33.65 -39.02 23.17
C GLN A 154 32.36 -38.66 23.92
N GLU A 155 32.03 -37.37 23.99
CA GLU A 155 30.66 -36.85 24.05
C GLU A 155 30.69 -35.39 23.54
N GLU A 156 30.38 -35.18 22.26
CA GLU A 156 30.24 -33.84 21.67
C GLU A 156 28.86 -33.27 21.99
N LYS A 157 28.87 -32.17 22.73
CA LYS A 157 27.78 -31.22 22.89
C LYS A 157 27.36 -30.67 21.53
N THR A 158 26.06 -30.76 21.26
CA THR A 158 25.31 -29.94 20.31
C THR A 158 25.70 -28.47 20.36
N ASP A 159 26.34 -27.99 19.29
CA ASP A 159 26.28 -26.60 18.86
C ASP A 159 25.57 -26.60 17.50
N MET A 160 24.25 -26.41 17.53
CA MET A 160 23.46 -26.25 16.31
C MET A 160 23.83 -24.91 15.70
N MET A 161 24.73 -24.95 14.72
CA MET A 161 24.99 -23.85 13.81
C MET A 161 23.66 -23.43 13.16
N MET A 162 23.16 -22.28 13.58
CA MET A 162 21.97 -21.64 13.07
C MET A 162 22.26 -21.19 11.64
N GLN A 163 21.94 -22.06 10.68
CA GLN A 163 22.09 -21.80 9.25
C GLN A 163 21.17 -20.64 8.87
N GLN A 164 21.74 -19.44 8.75
CA GLN A 164 21.03 -18.25 8.30
C GLN A 164 20.60 -18.44 6.84
N ASN A 165 19.29 -18.57 6.60
CA ASN A 165 18.75 -18.58 5.25
C ASN A 165 18.79 -17.16 4.63
N PRO A 166 19.29 -17.00 3.40
CA PRO A 166 19.47 -15.71 2.74
C PRO A 166 18.25 -15.37 1.87
N HIS A 167 17.16 -14.90 2.48
CA HIS A 167 16.05 -14.35 1.69
C HIS A 167 15.92 -12.84 1.94
N GLN A 168 16.44 -12.09 0.95
CA GLN A 168 16.15 -10.70 0.60
C GLN A 168 16.29 -9.64 1.71
N ARG A 169 17.48 -9.55 2.32
CA ARG A 169 17.85 -8.37 3.14
C ARG A 169 18.18 -7.19 2.24
N VAL A 170 17.47 -6.07 2.41
CA VAL A 170 17.79 -4.80 1.76
C VAL A 170 18.65 -3.98 2.71
N SER A 171 19.85 -3.59 2.27
CA SER A 171 20.76 -2.75 3.07
C SER A 171 20.66 -1.29 2.64
N PHE A 172 20.57 -0.40 3.62
CA PHE A 172 20.56 1.04 3.39
C PHE A 172 21.88 1.64 3.94
N PRO A 173 22.68 2.30 3.10
CA PRO A 173 23.85 3.03 3.58
C PRO A 173 23.39 4.24 4.40
N LEU A 174 23.88 4.37 5.64
CA LEU A 174 23.74 5.61 6.37
C LEU A 174 24.79 6.63 5.89
N PRO A 175 24.42 7.88 5.60
CA PRO A 175 25.40 8.93 5.40
C PRO A 175 26.20 9.13 6.69
N LYS A 176 27.53 9.20 6.58
CA LYS A 176 28.40 9.54 7.71
C LYS A 176 27.97 10.92 8.22
N ARG A 177 27.42 10.98 9.44
CA ARG A 177 27.14 12.24 10.13
C ARG A 177 28.49 12.93 10.34
N GLN A 178 28.83 13.92 9.50
CA GLN A 178 29.95 14.80 9.77
C GLN A 178 29.68 15.43 11.14
N ARG A 179 30.57 15.18 12.11
CA ARG A 179 30.55 15.96 13.35
C ARG A 179 30.81 17.40 12.92
N ILE A 180 29.82 18.26 13.09
CA ILE A 180 30.01 19.69 13.01
C ILE A 180 30.78 20.04 14.28
N ASP A 181 32.11 20.17 14.16
CA ASP A 181 32.92 20.75 15.22
C ASP A 181 32.51 22.22 15.35
N SER A 182 31.96 22.55 16.52
CA SER A 182 31.72 23.94 16.93
C SER A 182 33.06 24.67 17.05
N PRO A 183 33.20 25.90 16.52
CA PRO A 183 34.45 26.65 16.62
C PRO A 183 34.69 27.08 18.07
N SER A 184 35.82 26.67 18.65
CA SER A 184 36.32 27.16 19.93
C SER A 184 36.84 28.58 19.78
N THR A 185 36.27 29.49 20.57
CA THR A 185 36.75 30.85 20.86
C THR A 185 38.20 30.85 21.31
N THR A 186 39.07 31.65 20.68
CA THR A 186 40.02 32.61 21.28
C THR A 186 40.55 33.54 20.19
#